data_AF-A0A268EDF4-F1
#
_entry.id   AF-A0A268EDF4-F1
#
_cell.length_a   1.000
_cell.length_b   1.000
_cell.length_c   1.000
_cell.angle_alpha   90.00
_cell.angle_beta   90.00
_cell.angle_gamma   90.00
#
_symmetry.space_group_name_H-M   'P 1'
#
loop_
_entity.id
_entity.type
_entity.pdbx_description
1 polymer ?
#
loop_
_entity_poly.entity_id
_entity_poly.type
_entity_poly.pdbx_seq_one_letter_code
_entity_poly.pdbx_strand_id
1 'polypeptide(L)'
;LLPDYQESRYISLVSFTMRCRFSVDPELRKIHSDELIVYDVELSEYIQRKMNRIQAEKTGPVLTESDIQKIYQSLKEANITDPKIRADHVDKAGSVEKAKK
;
A
#
# COMPACT_ATOMS: atom_id res chain seq x y z
N LEU A 1 4.98 -14.23 8.21
CA LEU A 1 4.90 -13.18 7.18
C LEU A 1 4.05 -12.06 7.77
N LEU A 2 4.63 -10.86 7.87
CA LEU A 2 4.22 -9.69 8.65
C LEU A 2 2.71 -9.58 8.94
N PRO A 3 2.26 -9.83 10.19
CA PRO A 3 0.83 -9.78 10.56
C PRO A 3 0.25 -8.37 10.66
N ASP A 4 1.06 -7.31 10.68
CA ASP A 4 0.61 -6.02 11.23
C ASP A 4 0.29 -4.92 10.18
N TYR A 5 0.22 -5.25 8.89
CA TYR A 5 -0.10 -4.24 7.85
C TYR A 5 -1.60 -4.09 7.54
N GLN A 6 -2.50 -4.59 8.39
CA GLN A 6 -3.94 -4.60 8.10
C GLN A 6 -4.78 -3.52 8.80
N GLU A 7 -4.18 -2.39 9.16
CA GLU A 7 -4.94 -1.14 9.30
C GLU A 7 -4.68 -0.23 8.10
N SER A 8 -5.17 -0.65 6.94
CA SER A 8 -5.22 0.23 5.77
C SER A 8 -6.26 1.31 6.03
N ARG A 9 -5.83 2.55 6.28
CA ARG A 9 -6.74 3.71 6.37
C ARG A 9 -7.41 3.92 5.02
N TYR A 10 -8.73 3.72 4.96
CA TYR A 10 -9.53 3.95 3.77
C TYR A 10 -10.06 5.38 3.76
N ILE A 11 -10.01 6.03 2.59
CA ILE A 11 -10.53 7.38 2.38
C ILE A 11 -11.53 7.29 1.22
N SER A 12 -12.76 7.70 1.48
CA SER A 12 -13.84 7.77 0.51
C SER A 12 -13.86 9.16 -0.14
N LEU A 13 -13.67 9.21 -1.46
CA LEU A 13 -13.79 10.44 -2.24
C LEU A 13 -14.93 10.28 -3.25
N VAL A 14 -15.82 11.26 -3.27
CA VAL A 14 -16.89 11.37 -4.28
C VAL A 14 -16.71 12.67 -5.04
N SER A 15 -16.59 12.59 -6.36
CA SER A 15 -16.46 13.76 -7.23
C SER A 15 -17.75 14.05 -8.01
N PHE A 16 -18.04 15.34 -8.18
CA PHE A 16 -19.16 15.82 -8.98
C PHE A 16 -18.69 16.79 -10.06
N THR A 17 -19.33 16.73 -11.23
CA THR A 17 -19.10 17.71 -12.29
C THR A 17 -19.60 19.10 -11.85
N MET A 18 -18.98 20.17 -12.36
CA MET A 18 -19.29 21.57 -12.03
C MET A 18 -20.76 22.01 -12.21
N ARG A 19 -21.58 21.23 -12.94
CA ARG A 19 -23.01 21.54 -13.16
C ARG A 19 -23.90 21.13 -11.98
N CYS A 20 -23.38 20.37 -11.04
CA CYS A 20 -24.10 19.95 -9.85
C CYS A 20 -23.91 20.99 -8.73
N ARG A 21 -25.00 21.48 -8.13
CA ARG A 21 -24.94 22.18 -6.85
C ARG A 21 -25.22 21.18 -5.75
N PHE A 22 -24.26 20.93 -4.88
CA PHE A 22 -24.44 20.09 -3.72
C PHE A 22 -24.55 20.95 -2.45
N SER A 23 -25.60 20.73 -1.65
CA SER A 23 -25.74 21.29 -0.30
C SER A 23 -25.31 20.20 0.68
N VAL A 24 -24.02 20.13 0.94
CA VAL A 24 -23.44 19.15 1.88
C VAL A 24 -22.87 19.87 3.08
N ASP A 25 -22.84 19.17 4.21
CA ASP A 25 -22.23 19.64 5.43
C ASP A 25 -20.80 20.16 5.15
N PRO A 26 -20.42 21.36 5.62
CA PRO A 26 -19.06 21.86 5.55
C PRO A 26 -18.00 20.85 6.02
N GLU A 27 -18.31 19.97 6.97
CA GLU A 27 -17.37 18.95 7.46
C GLU A 27 -16.94 17.95 6.38
N LEU A 28 -17.85 17.54 5.50
CA LEU A 28 -17.58 16.63 4.38
C LEU A 28 -16.77 17.27 3.24
N ARG A 29 -16.50 18.58 3.34
CA ARG A 29 -15.60 19.31 2.42
C ARG A 29 -14.22 19.55 3.03
N LYS A 30 -14.04 19.31 4.32
CA LYS A 30 -12.75 19.56 4.97
C LYS A 30 -11.78 18.45 4.59
N ILE A 31 -10.57 18.85 4.17
CA ILE A 31 -9.49 17.92 3.79
C ILE A 31 -9.10 16.94 4.92
N HIS A 32 -9.50 17.20 6.16
CA HIS A 32 -9.29 16.26 7.27
C HIS A 32 -10.27 15.11 7.38
N SER A 33 -11.43 15.20 6.74
CA SER A 33 -12.40 14.12 6.71
C SER A 33 -11.88 12.94 5.88
N ASP A 34 -12.19 11.72 6.32
CA ASP A 34 -11.97 10.50 5.53
C ASP A 34 -13.10 10.26 4.53
N GLU A 35 -14.18 11.04 4.61
CA GLU A 35 -15.25 11.13 3.62
C GLU A 35 -15.26 12.54 3.03
N LEU A 36 -14.90 12.64 1.74
CA LEU A 36 -14.71 13.93 1.08
C LEU A 36 -15.53 14.04 -0.21
N ILE A 37 -16.20 15.18 -0.37
CA ILE A 37 -16.92 15.55 -1.59
C ILE A 37 -16.20 16.71 -2.26
N VAL A 38 -15.81 16.51 -3.52
CA VAL A 38 -15.04 17.50 -4.32
C VAL A 38 -15.65 17.71 -5.70
N TYR A 39 -15.32 18.83 -6.34
CA TYR A 39 -15.56 18.98 -7.76
C TYR A 39 -14.51 18.22 -8.57
N ASP A 40 -14.89 17.73 -9.75
CA ASP A 40 -13.99 16.97 -10.62
C ASP A 40 -12.75 17.77 -11.04
N VAL A 41 -12.90 19.08 -11.27
CA VAL A 41 -11.79 19.98 -11.65
C VAL A 41 -10.72 20.08 -10.57
N GLU A 42 -11.07 19.85 -9.31
CA GLU A 42 -10.16 19.92 -8.16
C GLU A 42 -9.72 18.52 -7.69
N LEU A 43 -10.27 17.43 -8.26
CA LEU A 43 -10.07 16.07 -7.77
C LEU A 43 -8.59 15.69 -7.69
N SER A 44 -7.83 15.91 -8.76
CA SER A 44 -6.41 15.58 -8.81
C SER A 44 -5.60 16.36 -7.78
N GLU A 45 -5.89 17.65 -7.64
CA GLU A 45 -5.23 18.52 -6.66
C GLU A 45 -5.53 18.06 -5.23
N TYR A 46 -6.78 17.70 -4.95
CA TYR A 46 -7.20 17.19 -3.64
C TYR A 46 -6.55 15.86 -3.29
N ILE A 47 -6.47 14.93 -4.24
CA ILE A 47 -5.77 13.64 -4.04
C ILE A 47 -4.30 13.90 -3.66
N GLN A 48 -3.61 14.78 -4.39
CA GLN A 48 -2.22 15.11 -4.11
C GLN A 48 -2.05 15.74 -2.72
N ARG A 49 -2.89 16.73 -2.37
CA ARG A 49 -2.84 17.37 -1.04
C ARG A 49 -3.14 16.38 0.09
N LYS A 50 -4.11 15.49 -0.08
CA LYS A 50 -4.44 14.46 0.91
C LYS A 50 -3.28 13.46 1.07
N MET A 51 -2.67 13.03 -0.03
CA MET A 51 -1.49 12.17 -0.02
C MET A 51 -0.32 12.81 0.73
N ASN A 52 -0.01 14.07 0.43
CA ASN A 52 1.06 14.82 1.11
C ASN A 52 0.79 14.95 2.61
N ARG A 53 -0.47 15.17 3.00
CA ARG A 53 -0.82 15.25 4.41
C ARG A 53 -0.70 13.91 5.13
N ILE A 54 -1.10 12.81 4.50
CA ILE A 54 -0.92 11.46 5.05
C ILE A 54 0.58 11.17 5.23
N GLN A 55 1.41 11.55 4.27
CA GLN A 55 2.87 11.40 4.37
C GLN A 55 3.45 12.25 5.50
N ALA A 56 2.95 13.47 5.70
CA ALA A 56 3.37 14.35 6.79
C ALA A 56 2.88 13.87 8.17
N GLU A 57 1.68 13.28 8.25
CA GLU A 57 1.12 12.65 9.46
C GLU A 57 1.89 11.36 9.83
N LYS A 58 2.45 10.64 8.84
CA LYS A 58 3.32 9.48 9.07
C LYS A 58 4.68 9.94 9.62
N THR A 59 4.77 10.02 10.94
CA THR A 59 5.99 10.40 11.69
C THR A 59 6.99 9.25 11.92
N GLY A 60 6.70 8.03 11.45
CA GLY A 60 7.54 6.86 11.67
C GLY A 60 7.98 6.17 10.37
N PRO A 61 9.12 5.46 10.39
CA PRO A 61 9.52 4.62 9.26
C PRO A 61 8.48 3.51 9.04
N VAL A 62 8.19 3.20 7.78
CA VAL A 62 7.19 2.19 7.39
C VAL A 62 7.53 0.79 7.94
N LEU A 63 8.82 0.54 8.17
CA LEU A 63 9.33 -0.65 8.83
C LEU A 63 10.22 -0.22 9.99
N THR A 64 10.01 -0.81 11.15
CA THR A 64 10.91 -0.64 12.28
C THR A 64 12.17 -1.49 12.11
N GLU A 65 13.23 -1.18 12.85
CA GLU A 65 14.45 -2.02 12.91
C GLU A 65 14.11 -3.48 13.25
N SER A 66 13.13 -3.68 14.15
CA SER A 66 12.63 -5.02 14.50
C SER A 66 11.99 -5.73 13.32
N ASP A 67 11.23 -5.02 12.50
CA ASP A 67 10.59 -5.61 11.31
C ASP A 67 11.64 -6.01 10.28
N ILE A 68 12.65 -5.17 10.07
CA ILE A 68 13.79 -5.46 9.18
C ILE A 68 14.51 -6.73 9.65
N GLN A 69 14.80 -6.84 10.95
CA GLN A 69 15.44 -8.04 11.51
C GLN A 69 14.57 -9.29 11.37
N LYS A 70 13.26 -9.20 11.62
CA LYS A 70 12.33 -10.32 11.44
C LYS A 70 12.28 -10.79 9.98
N ILE A 71 12.24 -9.85 9.03
CA ILE A 71 12.27 -10.15 7.59
C ILE A 71 13.59 -10.84 7.24
N TYR A 72 14.72 -10.29 7.68
CA TYR A 72 16.03 -10.87 7.44
C TYR A 72 16.14 -12.29 7.99
N GLN A 73 15.70 -12.50 9.23
CA GLN A 73 15.75 -13.80 9.88
C GLN A 73 14.84 -14.81 9.18
N SER A 74 13.63 -14.41 8.80
CA SER A 74 12.71 -15.26 8.02
C SER A 74 13.31 -15.69 6.68
N LEU A 75 13.96 -14.76 5.97
CA LEU A 75 14.64 -15.07 4.71
C LEU A 75 15.85 -15.97 4.93
N LYS A 76 16.60 -15.75 6.01
CA LYS A 76 17.76 -16.57 6.38
C LYS A 76 17.36 -18.00 6.74
N GLU A 77 16.27 -18.19 7.47
CA GLU A 77 15.73 -19.50 7.83
C GLU A 77 15.16 -20.24 6.63
N ALA A 78 14.48 -19.51 5.73
CA ALA A 78 13.95 -20.07 4.49
C ALA A 78 15.04 -20.34 3.43
N ASN A 79 16.25 -19.80 3.60
CA ASN A 79 17.33 -19.97 2.65
C ASN A 79 17.89 -21.39 2.70
N ILE A 80 17.73 -22.12 1.60
CA ILE A 80 18.28 -23.47 1.43
C ILE A 80 19.80 -23.36 1.35
N THR A 81 20.52 -23.78 2.39
CA THR A 81 22.00 -23.74 2.46
C THR A 81 22.67 -24.96 1.86
N ASP A 82 22.00 -26.12 1.85
CA ASP A 82 22.55 -27.35 1.27
C ASP A 82 22.66 -27.22 -0.26
N PRO A 83 23.88 -27.34 -0.83
CA PRO A 83 24.10 -27.23 -2.27
C PRO A 83 23.28 -28.21 -3.11
N LYS A 84 23.02 -29.43 -2.61
CA LYS A 84 22.25 -30.45 -3.35
C LYS A 84 20.78 -30.12 -3.38
N ILE A 85 20.21 -29.76 -2.23
CA ILE A 85 18.80 -29.35 -2.12
C ILE A 85 18.56 -28.06 -2.91
N ARG A 86 19.54 -27.15 -2.92
CA ARG A 86 19.48 -25.91 -3.72
C ARG A 86 19.51 -26.21 -5.22
N ALA A 87 20.36 -27.13 -5.68
CA ALA A 87 20.39 -27.55 -7.09
C ALA A 87 19.06 -28.19 -7.51
N ASP A 88 18.52 -29.11 -6.71
CA ASP A 88 17.22 -29.73 -6.95
C ASP A 88 16.07 -28.71 -6.98
N HIS A 89 16.11 -27.72 -6.08
CA HIS A 89 15.14 -26.62 -6.06
C HIS A 89 15.23 -25.76 -7.33
N VAL A 90 16.44 -25.40 -7.78
CA VAL A 90 16.66 -24.61 -9.00
C VAL A 90 16.19 -25.36 -10.24
N ASP A 91 16.49 -26.66 -10.35
CA ASP A 91 16.05 -27.49 -11.46
C ASP A 91 14.53 -27.63 -11.52
N LYS A 92 13.87 -27.78 -10.35
CA LYS A 92 12.40 -27.83 -10.25
C LYS A 92 11.74 -26.47 -10.48
N ALA A 93 12.36 -25.37 -10.07
CA ALA A 93 11.84 -24.02 -10.30
C ALA A 93 11.98 -23.61 -11.78
N GLY A 94 13.10 -23.95 -12.43
CA GLY A 94 13.34 -23.66 -13.85
C GLY A 94 12.55 -24.54 -14.82
N SER A 95 12.06 -25.70 -14.39
CA SER A 95 11.20 -26.57 -15.21
C SER A 95 9.76 -26.06 -15.35
N VAL A 96 9.30 -25.16 -14.47
CA VAL A 96 7.98 -24.50 -14.59
C VAL A 96 7.91 -23.61 -15.83
N GLU A 97 9.01 -23.01 -16.28
CA GLU A 97 9.05 -22.24 -17.53
C GLU A 97 9.10 -23.13 -18.78
N LYS A 98 9.69 -24.32 -18.68
CA LYS A 98 9.81 -25.25 -19.82
C LYS A 98 8.54 -26.07 -20.09
N ALA A 99 7.63 -26.19 -19.12
CA ALA A 99 6.36 -26.90 -19.28
C ALA A 99 5.23 -26.06 -19.93
N LYS A 100 5.45 -24.76 -20.15
CA LYS A 100 4.51 -23.85 -20.83
C LYS A 100 4.81 -23.62 -22.31
N LYS A 101 5.74 -24.38 -22.90
CA LYS A 101 6.17 -24.21 -24.29
C LYS A 101 5.86 -25.44 -25.15
#